data_AF-A0A520GVZ5-F1
#
_entry.id   AF-A0A520GVZ5-F1
#
_cell.length_a   1.000
_cell.length_b   1.000
_cell.length_c   1.000
_cell.angle_alpha   90.00
_cell.angle_beta   90.00
_cell.angle_gamma   90.00
#
_symmetry.space_group_name_H-M   'P 1'
#
loop_
_entity.id
_entity.type
_entity.pdbx_description
1 polymer ?
#
loop_
_entity_poly.entity_id
_entity_poly.type
_entity_poly.pdbx_seq_one_letter_code
_entity_poly.pdbx_strand_id
1 'polypeptide(L)'
;MLIMVLALVAAALFTGAAFYINFAEQPARLLLKPQDLVIQWLPSYRRGLIMQSSLAVVSGVLGAISFYQSQQIFWLVGAIIIVLN
;
A
#
# COMPACT_ATOMS: atom_id res chain seq x y z
N MET A 1 -1.63 21.57 -5.75
CA MET A 1 -1.55 21.35 -4.28
C MET A 1 -2.42 20.19 -3.82
N LEU A 2 -3.75 20.18 -4.07
CA LEU A 2 -4.63 19.08 -3.62
C LEU A 2 -4.18 17.68 -4.08
N ILE A 3 -3.84 17.52 -5.37
CA ILE A 3 -3.46 16.21 -5.93
C ILE A 3 -2.19 15.65 -5.27
N MET A 4 -1.22 16.50 -4.98
CA MET A 4 0.03 16.12 -4.30
C MET A 4 -0.25 15.62 -2.87
N VAL A 5 -1.15 16.31 -2.16
CA VAL A 5 -1.57 15.88 -0.82
C VAL A 5 -2.29 14.54 -0.89
N LEU A 6 -3.20 14.35 -1.85
CA LEU A 6 -3.89 13.07 -2.04
C LEU A 6 -2.92 11.94 -2.41
N ALA A 7 -1.93 12.21 -3.28
CA ALA A 7 -0.90 11.24 -3.63
C ALA A 7 -0.11 10.79 -2.39
N LEU A 8 0.29 11.76 -1.55
CA LEU A 8 1.03 11.51 -0.31
C LEU A 8 0.19 10.74 0.71
N VAL A 9 -1.08 11.12 0.89
CA VAL A 9 -2.00 10.42 1.80
C VAL A 9 -2.22 8.98 1.34
N ALA A 10 -2.47 8.74 0.06
CA ALA A 10 -2.62 7.39 -0.47
C ALA A 10 -1.35 6.54 -0.27
N ALA A 11 -0.17 7.12 -0.52
CA ALA A 11 1.12 6.46 -0.28
C ALA A 11 1.35 6.15 1.21
N ALA A 12 1.00 7.08 2.10
CA ALA A 12 1.12 6.89 3.54
C ALA A 12 0.18 5.79 4.05
N LEU A 13 -1.06 5.74 3.55
CA LEU A 13 -2.02 4.68 3.89
C LEU A 13 -1.54 3.31 3.40
N PHE A 14 -1.04 3.22 2.16
CA PHE A 14 -0.44 2.00 1.62
C PHE A 14 0.71 1.51 2.51
N THR A 15 1.65 2.41 2.81
CA THR A 15 2.84 2.11 3.62
C THR A 15 2.47 1.72 5.04
N GLY A 16 1.52 2.44 5.67
CA GLY A 16 1.04 2.12 7.01
C GLY A 16 0.36 0.76 7.08
N ALA A 17 -0.45 0.40 6.09
CA ALA A 17 -1.03 -0.93 5.98
C ALA A 17 0.05 -2.01 5.81
N ALA A 18 1.04 -1.77 4.95
CA ALA A 18 2.16 -2.70 4.76
C ALA A 18 2.96 -2.90 6.04
N PHE A 19 3.25 -1.82 6.75
CA PHE A 19 3.94 -1.86 8.02
C PHE A 19 3.15 -2.66 9.06
N TYR A 20 1.85 -2.37 9.23
CA TYR A 20 1.00 -3.10 10.18
C TYR A 20 0.95 -4.60 9.88
N ILE A 21 0.79 -4.98 8.60
CA ILE A 21 0.73 -6.39 8.19
C ILE A 21 2.03 -7.12 8.58
N ASN A 22 3.19 -6.53 8.27
CA ASN A 22 4.48 -7.18 8.49
C ASN A 22 4.94 -7.12 9.94
N PHE A 23 4.65 -6.02 10.65
CA PHE A 23 5.14 -5.80 12.01
C PHE A 23 4.24 -6.43 13.08
N ALA A 24 2.91 -6.34 12.92
CA ALA A 24 1.95 -6.77 13.93
C ALA A 24 1.18 -8.01 13.51
N GLU A 25 0.51 -7.96 12.35
CA GLU A 25 -0.46 -9.00 11.95
C GLU A 25 0.20 -10.35 11.67
N GLN A 26 1.23 -10.38 10.82
CA GLN A 26 1.90 -11.61 10.41
C GLN A 26 2.64 -12.28 11.58
N PRO A 27 3.47 -11.59 12.38
CA PRO A 27 4.17 -12.22 13.50
C PRO A 27 3.19 -12.81 14.53
N ALA A 28 2.09 -12.12 14.82
CA ALA A 28 1.08 -12.61 15.74
C ALA A 28 0.40 -13.89 15.22
N ARG A 29 0.12 -13.98 13.91
CA ARG A 29 -0.53 -15.16 13.31
C ARG A 29 0.39 -16.36 13.16
N LEU A 30 1.69 -16.15 12.99
CA LEU A 30 2.67 -17.24 12.95
C LEU A 30 2.75 -18.04 14.26
N LEU A 31 2.20 -17.50 15.37
CA LEU A 31 2.08 -18.21 16.65
C LEU A 31 0.91 -19.20 16.70
N LEU A 32 -0.02 -19.14 15.73
CA LEU A 32 -1.18 -20.01 15.69
C LEU A 32 -0.82 -21.42 15.20
N LYS A 33 -1.65 -22.41 15.52
CA LYS A 33 -1.55 -23.73 14.91
C LYS A 33 -1.75 -23.62 13.39
N PRO A 34 -1.11 -24.48 12.56
CA PRO A 34 -1.15 -24.35 11.10
C PRO A 34 -2.55 -24.26 10.50
N GLN A 35 -3.52 -25.02 11.04
CA GLN A 35 -4.91 -25.02 10.57
C GLN A 35 -5.59 -23.67 10.83
N ASP A 36 -5.44 -23.14 12.05
CA ASP A 36 -6.01 -21.85 12.45
C ASP A 36 -5.35 -20.68 11.70
N LEU A 37 -4.04 -20.78 11.43
CA LEU A 37 -3.30 -19.82 10.63
C LEU A 37 -3.89 -19.69 9.23
N VAL A 38 -4.11 -20.81 8.52
CA VAL A 38 -4.65 -20.79 7.15
C VAL A 38 -6.08 -20.24 7.13
N ILE A 39 -6.91 -20.64 8.11
CA ILE A 39 -8.30 -20.16 8.23
C ILE A 39 -8.35 -18.65 8.40
N GLN A 40 -7.44 -18.06 9.18
CA GLN A 40 -7.39 -16.61 9.37
C GLN A 40 -6.68 -15.87 8.23
N TRP A 41 -5.60 -16.43 7.69
CA TRP A 41 -4.77 -15.74 6.70
C TRP A 41 -5.48 -15.60 5.35
N LEU A 42 -6.11 -16.66 4.85
CA LEU A 42 -6.65 -16.65 3.49
C LEU A 42 -7.73 -15.56 3.27
N PRO A 43 -8.72 -15.38 4.15
CA PRO A 43 -9.71 -14.31 3.99
C PRO A 43 -9.12 -12.92 4.19
N SER A 44 -8.21 -12.75 5.16
CA SER A 44 -7.60 -11.43 5.43
C SER A 44 -6.66 -11.04 4.29
N TYR A 45 -5.85 -11.97 3.77
CA TYR A 45 -4.91 -11.73 2.69
C TYR A 45 -5.63 -11.25 1.43
N ARG A 46 -6.77 -11.89 1.08
CA ARG A 46 -7.55 -11.46 -0.08
C ARG A 46 -8.06 -10.02 0.07
N ARG A 47 -8.53 -9.64 1.26
CA ARG A 47 -8.99 -8.27 1.53
C ARG A 47 -7.85 -7.27 1.58
N GLY A 48 -6.75 -7.64 2.24
CA GLY A 48 -5.52 -6.84 2.31
C GLY A 48 -4.93 -6.58 0.93
N LEU A 49 -4.88 -7.60 0.06
CA LEU A 49 -4.42 -7.47 -1.31
C LEU A 49 -5.27 -6.47 -2.10
N ILE A 50 -6.61 -6.55 -2.02
CA ILE A 50 -7.51 -5.60 -2.69
C ILE A 50 -7.27 -4.17 -2.18
N MET A 51 -7.15 -4.01 -0.85
CA MET A 51 -6.90 -2.72 -0.24
C MET A 51 -5.55 -2.12 -0.66
N GLN A 52 -4.47 -2.90 -0.59
CA GLN A 52 -3.14 -2.41 -0.94
C GLN A 52 -2.99 -2.15 -2.44
N SER A 53 -3.45 -3.05 -3.29
CA SER A 53 -3.38 -2.87 -4.74
C SER A 53 -4.18 -1.65 -5.21
N SER A 54 -5.38 -1.43 -4.67
CA SER A 54 -6.15 -0.22 -4.99
C SER A 54 -5.45 1.06 -4.53
N LEU A 55 -4.86 1.07 -3.32
CA LEU A 55 -4.06 2.20 -2.83
C LEU A 55 -2.81 2.45 -3.69
N ALA A 56 -2.10 1.40 -4.11
CA ALA A 56 -0.93 1.51 -4.99
C ALA A 56 -1.30 2.12 -6.34
N VAL A 57 -2.37 1.65 -6.98
CA VAL A 57 -2.86 2.21 -8.26
C VAL A 57 -3.28 3.67 -8.10
N VAL A 58 -4.07 3.98 -7.08
CA VAL A 58 -4.53 5.36 -6.82
C VAL A 58 -3.34 6.29 -6.55
N SER A 59 -2.41 5.88 -5.68
CA SER A 59 -1.21 6.66 -5.38
C SER A 59 -0.32 6.84 -6.62
N GLY A 60 -0.12 5.78 -7.41
CA GLY A 60 0.66 5.83 -8.64
C GLY A 60 0.08 6.82 -9.66
N VAL A 61 -1.23 6.78 -9.91
CA VAL A 61 -1.91 7.73 -10.81
C VAL A 61 -1.81 9.16 -10.29
N LEU A 62 -2.09 9.39 -9.00
CA LEU A 62 -1.99 10.73 -8.41
C LEU A 62 -0.56 11.26 -8.39
N GLY A 63 0.43 10.39 -8.20
CA GLY A 63 1.86 10.72 -8.27
C GLY A 63 2.29 11.09 -9.69
N ALA A 64 1.84 10.34 -10.71
CA ALA A 64 2.09 10.69 -12.11
C ALA A 64 1.47 12.05 -12.49
N ILE A 65 0.24 12.33 -12.06
CA ILE A 65 -0.40 13.64 -12.25
C ILE A 65 0.39 14.73 -11.50
N SER A 66 0.84 14.46 -10.28
CA SER A 66 1.65 15.41 -9.48
C SER A 66 2.99 15.73 -10.14
N PHE A 67 3.64 14.74 -10.76
CA PHE A 67 4.84 14.94 -11.57
C PHE A 67 4.55 15.86 -12.75
N TYR A 68 3.49 15.58 -13.51
CA TYR A 68 3.10 16.42 -14.65
C TYR A 68 2.85 17.88 -14.25
N GLN A 69 2.24 18.12 -13.07
CA GLN A 69 1.94 19.47 -12.59
C GLN A 69 3.14 20.22 -12.01
N SER A 70 4.04 19.53 -11.30
CA SER A 70 5.15 20.17 -10.58
C SER A 70 6.49 20.08 -11.30
N GLN A 71 6.62 19.18 -12.26
CA GLN A 71 7.88 18.77 -12.91
C GLN A 71 8.94 18.24 -11.92
N GLN A 72 8.55 17.92 -10.67
CA GLN A 72 9.47 17.38 -9.67
C GLN A 72 9.56 15.85 -9.78
N ILE A 73 10.74 15.36 -10.16
CA ILE A 73 11.00 13.94 -10.45
C ILE A 73 10.60 12.99 -9.30
N PHE A 74 10.66 13.44 -8.05
CA PHE A 74 10.33 12.62 -6.88
C PHE A 74 8.91 12.06 -6.91
N TRP A 75 7.95 12.79 -7.48
CA TRP A 75 6.58 12.29 -7.65
C TRP A 75 6.50 11.12 -8.63
N LEU A 76 7.27 11.17 -9.72
CA LEU A 76 7.33 10.09 -10.69
C LEU A 76 8.03 8.86 -10.12
N VAL A 77 9.16 9.07 -9.42
CA VAL A 77 9.91 8.00 -8.75
C VAL A 77 9.03 7.29 -7.72
N GLY A 78 8.33 8.04 -6.87
CA GLY A 78 7.40 7.47 -5.89
C GLY A 78 6.26 6.69 -6.53
N ALA A 79 5.67 7.22 -7.60
CA ALA A 79 4.62 6.54 -8.36
C ALA A 79 5.10 5.21 -8.97
N ILE A 80 6.32 5.17 -9.51
CA ILE A 80 6.90 3.94 -10.07
C ILE A 80 7.16 2.92 -8.96
N ILE A 81 7.79 3.34 -7.86
CA ILE A 81 8.12 2.46 -6.74
C ILE A 81 6.85 1.81 -6.16
N ILE A 82 5.79 2.58 -5.94
CA ILE A 82 4.58 2.03 -5.30
C ILE A 82 3.81 1.08 -6.21
N VAL A 83 3.82 1.29 -7.53
CA VAL A 83 3.16 0.42 -8.50
C VAL A 83 3.93 -0.89 -8.71
N LEU A 84 5.25 -0.88 -8.50
CA LEU A 84 6.11 -2.06 -8.62
C LEU A 84 6.20 -2.88 -7.32
N ASN A 85 5.54 -2.46 -6.25
CA ASN A 85 5.49 -3.20 -4.98
C ASN A 85 4.50 -4.38 -5.07
#